data_AF-A4BBW8-F1
#
_entry.id   AF-A4BBW8-F1
#
_cell.length_a   1.000
_cell.length_b   1.000
_cell.length_c   1.000
_cell.angle_alpha   90.00
_cell.angle_beta   90.00
_cell.angle_gamma   90.00
#
_symmetry.space_group_name_H-M   'P 1'
#
loop_
_entity.id
_entity.type
_entity.pdbx_description
1 polymer ?
#
loop_
_entity_poly.entity_id
_entity_poly.type
_entity_poly.pdbx_seq_one_letter_code
_entity_poly.pdbx_strand_id
1 'polypeptide(L)'
;MIIITAVVALLVGLVLGYFPAQRRHNRQQAQNTHHQLQLTDQLKDKDQSLQAMFGLILKSAQNTQNSLTRVMGDLFEETSKQAQNSAANMADIAKRVEHSQTQMSSMMSQMSALAEQTQGGSALMQQLNDTLTDFRNTSAQFGKIQESFLSIHEKTDAIRTIGQEAEMLALNAAIEAARAGEAGRGFAVVADNMKSLAKSSQTMSNDIQAVLNTSHSDIEQTTGALQERSNTLLEQTNALVKVYQEVSDSVTQCDQASSTLNMDFEETLGIVSRETESTRTSMENLVREFAVKTSEVTGLTVTDLSPNEAHRRLHEFDYLIDVRRPEEYNDDLRHIEGTELVTLQTEFPERIKQLPKDKRYLFICRSGGRSTKAAQQAQLQNIAQVYNLDGGMLAWRKAGF
;
A
#
# COMPACT_ATOMS: atom_id res chain seq x y z
N MET A 1 60.39 62.99 -109.13
CA MET A 1 59.05 63.36 -108.61
C MET A 1 58.23 62.15 -108.16
N ILE A 2 58.17 61.03 -108.90
CA ILE A 2 57.27 59.88 -108.60
C ILE A 2 57.67 59.04 -107.35
N ILE A 3 58.96 58.92 -107.04
CA ILE A 3 59.43 58.10 -105.90
C ILE A 3 59.12 58.78 -104.55
N ILE A 4 59.25 60.11 -104.49
CA ILE A 4 59.00 60.89 -103.27
C ILE A 4 57.50 60.84 -102.91
N THR A 5 56.61 60.93 -103.90
CA THR A 5 55.16 60.82 -103.66
C THR A 5 54.74 59.42 -103.22
N ALA A 6 55.37 58.36 -103.74
CA ALA A 6 55.11 56.98 -103.30
C ALA A 6 55.56 56.73 -101.85
N VAL A 7 56.73 57.23 -101.45
CA VAL A 7 57.24 57.10 -100.07
C VAL A 7 56.40 57.91 -99.09
N VAL A 8 56.01 59.13 -99.45
CA VAL A 8 55.12 59.96 -98.62
C VAL A 8 53.74 59.30 -98.49
N ALA A 9 53.18 58.74 -99.57
CA ALA A 9 51.90 58.02 -99.51
C ALA A 9 51.97 56.76 -98.62
N LEU A 10 53.10 56.04 -98.65
CA LEU A 10 53.31 54.83 -97.83
C LEU A 10 53.53 55.18 -96.35
N LEU A 11 54.29 56.24 -96.05
CA LEU A 11 54.45 56.76 -94.69
C LEU A 11 53.14 57.33 -94.13
N VAL A 12 52.39 58.06 -94.94
CA VAL A 12 51.05 58.56 -94.57
C VAL A 12 50.09 57.38 -94.38
N GLY A 13 50.12 56.34 -95.22
CA GLY A 13 49.34 55.12 -95.04
C GLY A 13 49.71 54.34 -93.78
N LEU A 14 51.00 54.24 -93.45
CA LEU A 14 51.48 53.62 -92.21
C LEU A 14 51.05 54.43 -90.97
N VAL A 15 51.16 55.75 -90.99
CA VAL A 15 50.72 56.63 -89.89
C VAL A 15 49.20 56.60 -89.75
N LEU A 16 48.46 56.67 -90.86
CA LEU A 16 46.99 56.58 -90.90
C LEU A 16 46.47 55.19 -90.55
N GLY A 17 47.25 54.12 -90.66
CA GLY A 17 46.90 52.78 -90.20
C GLY A 17 47.31 52.52 -88.74
N TYR A 18 48.53 52.93 -88.38
CA TYR A 18 49.13 52.70 -87.07
C TYR A 18 48.42 53.46 -85.94
N PHE A 19 48.14 54.75 -86.10
CA PHE A 19 47.46 55.53 -85.05
C PHE A 19 46.05 55.01 -84.70
N PRO A 20 45.16 54.70 -85.67
CA PRO A 20 43.87 54.09 -85.34
C PRO A 20 43.99 52.65 -84.86
N ALA A 21 44.95 51.86 -85.33
CA ALA A 21 45.23 50.53 -84.78
C ALA A 21 45.69 50.60 -83.30
N GLN A 22 46.61 51.51 -82.98
CA GLN A 22 47.08 51.78 -81.62
C GLN A 22 45.96 52.31 -80.72
N ARG A 23 45.10 53.20 -81.22
CA ARG A 23 43.92 53.69 -80.49
C ARG A 23 42.89 52.57 -80.24
N ARG A 24 42.66 51.68 -81.21
CA ARG A 24 41.80 50.50 -81.04
C ARG A 24 42.39 49.53 -80.02
N HIS A 25 43.69 49.28 -80.07
CA HIS A 25 44.41 48.45 -79.11
C HIS A 25 44.33 49.03 -77.69
N ASN A 26 44.62 50.32 -77.51
CA ASN A 26 44.52 50.98 -76.20
C ASN A 26 43.07 51.02 -75.68
N ARG A 27 42.07 51.18 -76.56
CA ARG A 27 40.64 51.09 -76.17
C ARG A 27 40.25 49.68 -75.75
N GLN A 28 40.68 48.65 -76.48
CA GLN A 28 40.46 47.25 -76.10
C GLN A 28 41.17 46.92 -74.79
N GLN A 29 42.40 47.39 -74.60
CA GLN A 29 43.14 47.18 -73.36
C GLN A 29 42.45 47.88 -72.19
N ALA A 30 42.00 49.13 -72.35
CA ALA A 30 41.24 49.85 -71.34
C ALA A 30 39.88 49.18 -71.04
N GLN A 31 39.18 48.67 -72.05
CA GLN A 31 37.94 47.91 -71.88
C GLN A 31 38.19 46.59 -71.13
N ASN A 32 39.26 45.88 -71.47
CA ASN A 32 39.65 44.65 -70.79
C ASN A 32 40.04 44.93 -69.33
N THR A 33 40.80 45.99 -69.05
CA THR A 33 41.15 46.41 -67.69
C THR A 33 39.90 46.83 -66.90
N HIS A 34 38.96 47.57 -67.51
CA HIS A 34 37.70 47.94 -66.88
C HIS A 34 36.83 46.73 -66.56
N HIS A 35 36.73 45.77 -67.49
CA HIS A 35 36.01 44.51 -67.27
C HIS A 35 36.68 43.65 -66.18
N GLN A 36 38.01 43.59 -66.15
CA GLN A 36 38.77 42.91 -65.08
C GLN A 36 38.56 43.58 -63.71
N LEU A 37 38.52 44.91 -63.65
CA LEU A 37 38.21 45.64 -62.42
C LEU A 37 36.78 45.36 -61.94
N GLN A 38 35.79 45.37 -62.84
CA GLN A 38 34.40 45.01 -62.52
C GLN A 38 34.26 43.57 -62.01
N LEU A 39 34.96 42.61 -62.62
CA LEU A 39 35.02 41.22 -62.15
C LEU A 39 35.65 41.12 -60.75
N THR A 40 36.71 41.89 -60.50
CA THR A 40 37.40 41.91 -59.20
C THR A 40 36.50 42.50 -58.11
N ASP A 41 35.79 43.59 -58.40
CA ASP A 41 34.81 44.18 -57.47
C ASP A 41 33.63 43.22 -57.21
N GLN A 42 33.09 42.57 -58.24
CA GLN A 42 32.04 41.55 -58.08
C GLN A 42 32.49 40.34 -57.25
N LEU A 43 33.73 39.88 -57.42
CA LEU A 43 34.30 38.81 -56.60
C LEU A 43 34.47 39.24 -55.15
N LYS A 44 34.89 40.48 -54.91
CA LYS A 44 35.02 41.05 -53.57
C LYS A 44 33.67 41.19 -52.86
N ASP A 45 32.63 41.65 -53.55
CA ASP A 45 31.27 41.74 -53.00
C ASP A 45 30.67 40.35 -52.70
N LYS A 46 30.93 39.37 -53.57
CA LYS A 46 30.54 37.97 -53.33
C LYS A 46 31.29 37.36 -52.15
N ASP A 47 32.58 37.63 -51.99
CA ASP A 47 33.38 37.17 -50.83
C ASP A 47 32.87 37.80 -49.53
N GLN A 48 32.59 39.10 -49.51
CA GLN A 48 31.99 39.77 -48.35
C GLN A 48 30.61 39.20 -48.00
N SER A 49 29.77 38.95 -49.01
CA SER A 49 28.46 38.33 -48.80
C SER A 49 28.58 36.89 -48.27
N LEU A 50 29.56 36.13 -48.77
CA LEU A 50 29.85 34.77 -48.31
C LEU A 50 30.33 34.78 -46.85
N GLN A 51 31.25 35.69 -46.49
CA GLN A 51 31.71 35.88 -45.12
C GLN A 51 30.56 36.26 -44.17
N ALA A 52 29.66 37.15 -44.59
CA ALA A 52 28.48 37.51 -43.81
C ALA A 52 27.53 36.32 -43.61
N MET A 53 27.29 35.52 -44.65
CA MET A 53 26.49 34.29 -44.55
C MET A 53 27.13 33.27 -43.61
N PHE A 54 28.45 33.04 -43.71
CA PHE A 54 29.17 32.17 -42.78
C PHE A 54 29.05 32.66 -41.33
N GLY A 55 29.19 33.96 -41.08
CA GLY A 55 29.00 34.54 -39.75
C GLY A 55 27.59 34.32 -39.18
N LEU A 56 26.56 34.46 -40.01
CA LEU A 56 25.17 34.17 -39.62
C LEU A 56 24.94 32.69 -39.32
N ILE A 57 25.51 31.78 -40.15
CA ILE A 57 25.43 30.33 -39.93
C ILE A 57 26.10 29.95 -38.61
N LEU A 58 27.31 30.45 -38.33
CA LEU A 58 28.02 30.20 -37.08
C LEU A 58 27.23 30.70 -35.87
N LYS A 59 26.67 31.92 -35.94
CA LYS A 59 25.83 32.47 -34.87
C LYS A 59 24.54 31.66 -34.65
N SER A 60 23.91 31.21 -35.73
CA SER A 60 22.73 30.35 -35.67
C SER A 60 23.03 28.98 -35.08
N ALA A 61 24.15 28.36 -35.49
CA ALA A 61 24.64 27.11 -34.93
C ALA A 61 24.92 27.24 -33.42
N GLN A 62 25.59 28.31 -32.99
CA GLN A 62 25.86 28.60 -31.58
C GLN A 62 24.57 28.77 -30.77
N ASN A 63 23.59 29.52 -31.30
CA ASN A 63 22.30 29.71 -30.65
C ASN A 63 21.51 28.40 -30.50
N THR A 64 21.59 27.54 -31.53
CA THR A 64 20.94 26.22 -31.54
C THR A 64 21.59 25.30 -30.50
N GLN A 65 22.93 25.27 -30.45
CA GLN A 65 23.70 24.51 -29.47
C GLN A 65 23.40 24.95 -28.03
N ASN A 66 23.35 26.26 -27.77
CA ASN A 66 22.99 26.80 -26.46
C ASN A 66 21.55 26.43 -26.06
N SER A 67 20.61 26.54 -27.01
CA SER A 67 19.20 26.19 -26.77
C SER A 67 19.04 24.70 -26.49
N LEU A 68 19.74 23.85 -27.23
CA LEU A 68 19.72 22.39 -27.03
C LEU A 68 20.32 22.01 -25.67
N THR A 69 21.42 22.64 -25.28
CA THR A 69 22.04 22.44 -23.94
C THR A 69 21.07 22.81 -22.82
N ARG A 70 20.30 23.90 -22.97
CA ARG A 70 19.29 24.31 -22.00
C ARG A 70 18.13 23.33 -21.92
N VAL A 71 17.52 22.96 -23.05
CA VAL A 71 16.40 21.99 -23.10
C VAL A 71 16.82 20.64 -22.52
N MET A 72 18.04 20.20 -22.84
CA MET A 72 18.64 19.01 -22.25
C MET A 72 18.74 19.16 -20.72
N GLY A 73 19.30 20.28 -20.24
CA GLY A 73 19.41 20.57 -18.80
C GLY A 73 18.08 20.46 -18.06
N ASP A 74 17.04 21.10 -18.60
CA ASP A 74 15.69 21.13 -18.06
C ASP A 74 15.06 19.72 -18.05
N LEU A 75 15.20 18.96 -19.14
CA LEU A 75 14.66 17.60 -19.25
C LEU A 75 15.27 16.65 -18.20
N PHE A 76 16.59 16.75 -17.99
CA PHE A 76 17.28 15.98 -16.97
C PHE A 76 16.78 16.32 -15.57
N GLU A 77 16.60 17.60 -15.28
CA GLU A 77 16.12 18.05 -13.96
C GLU A 77 14.72 17.54 -13.68
N GLU A 78 13.81 17.69 -14.64
CA GLU A 78 12.42 17.21 -14.52
C GLU A 78 12.37 15.69 -14.34
N THR A 79 13.11 14.95 -15.16
CA THR A 79 13.14 13.48 -15.07
C THR A 79 13.80 13.01 -13.77
N SER A 80 14.83 13.71 -13.29
CA SER A 80 15.46 13.44 -12.00
C SER A 80 14.49 13.64 -10.84
N LYS A 81 13.72 14.72 -10.88
CA LYS A 81 12.72 15.02 -9.86
C LYS A 81 11.61 13.98 -9.88
N GLN A 82 11.14 13.57 -11.05
CA GLN A 82 10.15 12.52 -11.20
C GLN A 82 10.65 11.18 -10.62
N ALA A 83 11.88 10.76 -10.93
CA ALA A 83 12.46 9.53 -10.38
C ALA A 83 12.59 9.57 -8.85
N GLN A 84 12.94 10.73 -8.28
CA GLN A 84 12.99 10.94 -6.83
C GLN A 84 11.63 10.79 -6.18
N ASN A 85 10.60 11.42 -6.75
CA ASN A 85 9.24 11.31 -6.25
C ASN A 85 8.75 9.86 -6.33
N SER A 86 9.04 9.14 -7.42
CA SER A 86 8.71 7.72 -7.55
C SER A 86 9.39 6.88 -6.46
N ALA A 87 10.69 7.07 -6.20
CA ALA A 87 11.41 6.35 -5.16
C ALA A 87 10.86 6.66 -3.75
N ALA A 88 10.53 7.92 -3.46
CA ALA A 88 9.91 8.31 -2.20
C ALA A 88 8.52 7.65 -2.01
N ASN A 89 7.70 7.65 -3.06
CA ASN A 89 6.40 6.98 -3.05
C ASN A 89 6.54 5.47 -2.82
N MET A 90 7.53 4.81 -3.44
CA MET A 90 7.81 3.40 -3.22
C MET A 90 8.21 3.11 -1.75
N ALA A 91 9.06 3.95 -1.16
CA ALA A 91 9.45 3.81 0.24
C ALA A 91 8.26 4.01 1.21
N ASP A 92 7.35 4.92 0.90
CA ASP A 92 6.12 5.12 1.67
C ASP A 92 5.19 3.90 1.56
N ILE A 93 5.02 3.34 0.36
CA ILE A 93 4.25 2.12 0.14
C ILE A 93 4.83 0.97 0.95
N ALA A 94 6.16 0.76 0.94
CA ALA A 94 6.80 -0.29 1.74
C ALA A 94 6.46 -0.17 3.24
N LYS A 95 6.60 1.04 3.81
CA LYS A 95 6.26 1.29 5.22
C LYS A 95 4.78 1.04 5.54
N ARG A 96 3.88 1.41 4.62
CA ARG A 96 2.45 1.15 4.78
C ARG A 96 2.12 -0.35 4.76
N VAL A 97 2.84 -1.13 3.94
CA VAL A 97 2.71 -2.59 3.90
C VAL A 97 3.23 -3.21 5.21
N GLU A 98 4.40 -2.81 5.70
CA GLU A 98 4.94 -3.28 7.00
C GLU A 98 3.99 -2.97 8.17
N HIS A 99 3.41 -1.76 8.18
CA HIS A 99 2.42 -1.39 9.18
C HIS A 99 1.16 -2.28 9.09
N SER A 100 0.66 -2.51 7.87
CA SER A 100 -0.50 -3.37 7.63
C SER A 100 -0.23 -4.82 8.06
N GLN A 101 1.00 -5.32 7.87
CA GLN A 101 1.42 -6.64 8.32
C GLN A 101 1.44 -6.74 9.86
N THR A 102 1.87 -5.68 10.55
CA THR A 102 1.81 -5.63 12.03
C THR A 102 0.36 -5.64 12.53
N GLN A 103 -0.53 -4.87 11.88
CA GLN A 103 -1.96 -4.87 12.19
C GLN A 103 -2.59 -6.25 11.94
N MET A 104 -2.20 -6.92 10.86
CA MET A 104 -2.64 -8.27 10.53
C MET A 104 -2.24 -9.27 11.60
N SER A 105 -0.99 -9.23 12.08
CA SER A 105 -0.52 -10.10 13.16
C SER A 105 -1.34 -9.91 14.45
N SER A 106 -1.65 -8.67 14.82
CA SER A 106 -2.53 -8.38 15.96
C SER A 106 -3.95 -8.93 15.74
N MET A 107 -4.49 -8.81 14.53
CA MET A 107 -5.80 -9.34 14.18
C MET A 107 -5.80 -10.88 14.27
N MET A 108 -4.78 -11.57 13.77
CA MET A 108 -4.65 -13.02 13.89
C MET A 108 -4.62 -13.49 15.35
N SER A 109 -3.93 -12.76 16.23
CA SER A 109 -3.93 -13.07 17.67
C SER A 109 -5.34 -12.95 18.29
N GLN A 110 -6.09 -11.90 17.92
CA GLN A 110 -7.49 -11.75 18.35
C GLN A 110 -8.39 -12.85 17.79
N MET A 111 -8.17 -13.26 16.54
CA MET A 111 -8.90 -14.36 15.92
C MET A 111 -8.66 -15.69 16.61
N SER A 112 -7.43 -15.98 17.00
CA SER A 112 -7.10 -17.19 17.77
C SER A 112 -7.80 -17.22 19.13
N ALA A 113 -7.85 -16.08 19.85
CA ALA A 113 -8.58 -15.98 21.11
C ALA A 113 -10.10 -16.17 20.91
N LEU A 114 -10.66 -15.61 19.82
CA LEU A 114 -12.07 -15.78 19.49
C LEU A 114 -12.40 -17.24 19.12
N ALA A 115 -11.50 -17.93 18.42
CA ALA A 115 -11.65 -19.36 18.12
C ALA A 115 -11.74 -20.20 19.40
N GLU A 116 -10.86 -19.92 20.38
CA GLU A 116 -10.87 -20.60 21.68
C GLU A 116 -12.17 -20.31 22.46
N GLN A 117 -12.66 -19.07 22.43
CA GLN A 117 -13.94 -18.72 23.05
C GLN A 117 -15.12 -19.44 22.37
N THR A 118 -15.07 -19.61 21.05
CA THR A 118 -16.07 -20.35 20.26
C THR A 118 -16.07 -21.83 20.67
N GLN A 119 -14.90 -22.43 20.87
CA GLN A 119 -14.75 -23.79 21.39
C GLN A 119 -15.36 -23.93 22.80
N GLY A 120 -15.10 -22.96 23.70
CA GLY A 120 -15.72 -22.91 25.02
C GLY A 120 -17.25 -22.79 24.97
N GLY A 121 -17.77 -22.07 23.98
CA GLY A 121 -19.20 -21.98 23.70
C GLY A 121 -19.86 -23.32 23.38
N SER A 122 -19.14 -24.21 22.68
CA SER A 122 -19.63 -25.57 22.39
C SER A 122 -19.89 -26.38 23.66
N ALA A 123 -19.01 -26.28 24.67
CA ALA A 123 -19.21 -26.92 25.97
C ALA A 123 -20.46 -26.37 26.70
N LEU A 124 -20.70 -25.06 26.62
CA LEU A 124 -21.91 -24.44 27.16
C LEU A 124 -23.17 -24.93 26.43
N MET A 125 -23.11 -25.14 25.11
CA MET A 125 -24.24 -25.69 24.35
C MET A 125 -24.59 -27.11 24.80
N GLN A 126 -23.57 -27.92 25.09
CA GLN A 126 -23.78 -29.28 25.61
C GLN A 126 -24.45 -29.24 26.99
N GLN A 127 -24.00 -28.36 27.90
CA GLN A 127 -24.63 -28.17 29.20
C GLN A 127 -26.10 -27.72 29.12
N LEU A 128 -26.43 -26.85 28.15
CA LEU A 128 -27.81 -26.44 27.91
C LEU A 128 -28.68 -27.60 27.42
N ASN A 129 -28.15 -28.45 26.54
CA ASN A 129 -28.86 -29.64 26.08
C ASN A 129 -29.08 -30.67 27.20
N ASP A 130 -28.11 -30.83 28.10
CA ASP A 130 -28.26 -31.66 29.30
C ASP A 130 -29.35 -31.07 30.22
N THR A 131 -29.34 -29.76 30.43
CA THR A 131 -30.38 -29.05 31.21
C THR A 131 -31.78 -29.25 30.60
N LEU A 132 -31.92 -29.17 29.28
CA LEU A 132 -33.18 -29.46 28.58
C LEU A 132 -33.65 -30.89 28.81
N THR A 133 -32.72 -31.85 28.86
CA THR A 133 -33.01 -33.25 29.17
C THR A 133 -33.49 -33.41 30.61
N ASP A 134 -32.86 -32.70 31.56
CA ASP A 134 -33.28 -32.69 32.97
C ASP A 134 -34.67 -32.07 33.15
N PHE A 135 -35.01 -31.01 32.42
CA PHE A 135 -36.36 -30.45 32.40
C PHE A 135 -37.39 -31.46 31.92
N ARG A 136 -37.12 -32.19 30.83
CA ARG A 136 -38.01 -33.25 30.31
C ARG A 136 -38.19 -34.37 31.33
N ASN A 137 -37.11 -34.80 31.98
CA ASN A 137 -37.16 -35.83 33.01
C ASN A 137 -37.98 -35.38 34.23
N THR A 138 -37.80 -34.12 34.64
CA THR A 138 -38.54 -33.52 35.76
C THR A 138 -40.04 -33.42 35.43
N SER A 139 -40.41 -32.94 34.24
CA SER A 139 -41.82 -32.94 33.80
C SER A 139 -42.42 -34.35 33.79
N ALA A 140 -41.67 -35.36 33.35
CA ALA A 140 -42.14 -36.75 33.37
C ALA A 140 -42.36 -37.27 34.80
N GLN A 141 -41.54 -36.85 35.77
CA GLN A 141 -41.75 -37.19 37.19
C GLN A 141 -43.01 -36.53 37.75
N PHE A 142 -43.26 -35.25 37.43
CA PHE A 142 -44.50 -34.58 37.83
C PHE A 142 -45.75 -35.25 37.23
N GLY A 143 -45.68 -35.75 36.00
CA GLY A 143 -46.75 -36.57 35.42
C GLY A 143 -47.07 -37.83 36.25
N LYS A 144 -46.05 -38.54 36.73
CA LYS A 144 -46.24 -39.71 37.62
C LYS A 144 -46.81 -39.33 38.98
N ILE A 145 -46.42 -38.16 39.50
CA ILE A 145 -46.98 -37.62 40.75
C ILE A 145 -48.46 -37.29 40.53
N GLN A 146 -48.84 -36.67 39.41
CA GLN A 146 -50.23 -36.37 39.06
C GLN A 146 -51.09 -37.65 39.03
N GLU A 147 -50.60 -38.73 38.39
CA GLU A 147 -51.27 -40.05 38.40
C GLU A 147 -51.44 -40.60 39.83
N SER A 148 -50.42 -40.44 40.68
CA SER A 148 -50.48 -40.89 42.08
C SER A 148 -51.55 -40.12 42.88
N PHE A 149 -51.66 -38.81 42.69
CA PHE A 149 -52.69 -37.99 43.32
C PHE A 149 -54.10 -38.38 42.90
N LEU A 150 -54.32 -38.68 41.61
CA LEU A 150 -55.60 -39.18 41.12
C LEU A 150 -55.98 -40.52 41.77
N SER A 151 -55.02 -41.43 41.95
CA SER A 151 -55.28 -42.70 42.64
C SER A 151 -55.60 -42.50 44.13
N ILE A 152 -54.91 -41.57 44.81
CA ILE A 152 -55.20 -41.26 46.23
C ILE A 152 -56.59 -40.60 46.35
N HIS A 153 -56.96 -39.73 45.41
CA HIS A 153 -58.28 -39.12 45.34
C HIS A 153 -59.38 -40.18 45.25
N GLU A 154 -59.25 -41.16 44.35
CA GLU A 154 -60.23 -42.25 44.21
C GLU A 154 -60.37 -43.06 45.51
N LYS A 155 -59.25 -43.40 46.15
CA LYS A 155 -59.25 -44.13 47.43
C LYS A 155 -59.86 -43.32 48.57
N THR A 156 -59.60 -42.02 48.62
CA THR A 156 -60.14 -41.11 49.64
C THR A 156 -61.65 -40.97 49.52
N ASP A 157 -62.17 -40.89 48.29
CA ASP A 157 -63.60 -40.85 48.03
C ASP A 157 -64.30 -42.18 48.37
N ALA A 158 -63.63 -43.31 48.15
CA ALA A 158 -64.10 -44.62 48.61
C ALA A 158 -64.20 -44.68 50.15
N ILE A 159 -63.20 -44.17 50.88
CA ILE A 159 -63.23 -44.10 52.36
C ILE A 159 -64.39 -43.21 52.83
N ARG A 160 -64.60 -42.06 52.18
CA ARG A 160 -65.72 -41.16 52.48
C ARG A 160 -67.06 -41.89 52.33
N THR A 161 -67.22 -42.64 51.24
CA THR A 161 -68.42 -43.43 50.96
C THR A 161 -68.63 -44.54 52.00
N ILE A 162 -67.59 -45.28 52.37
CA ILE A 162 -67.64 -46.27 53.46
C ILE A 162 -68.04 -45.61 54.79
N GLY A 163 -67.51 -44.41 55.07
CA GLY A 163 -67.90 -43.63 56.25
C GLY A 163 -69.37 -43.24 56.24
N GLN A 164 -69.96 -42.92 55.09
CA GLN A 164 -71.40 -42.63 54.95
C GLN A 164 -72.26 -43.87 55.18
N GLU A 165 -71.86 -45.01 54.62
CA GLU A 165 -72.55 -46.29 54.83
C GLU A 165 -72.48 -46.74 56.29
N ALA A 166 -71.31 -46.61 56.93
CA ALA A 166 -71.12 -46.93 58.34
C ALA A 166 -71.96 -46.02 59.26
N GLU A 167 -72.10 -44.74 58.94
CA GLU A 167 -72.97 -43.82 59.68
C GLU A 167 -74.45 -44.23 59.56
N MET A 168 -74.89 -44.63 58.36
CA MET A 168 -76.25 -45.15 58.13
C MET A 168 -76.50 -46.47 58.89
N LEU A 169 -75.53 -47.38 58.90
CA LEU A 169 -75.61 -48.63 59.66
C LEU A 169 -75.65 -48.38 61.18
N ALA A 170 -74.81 -47.46 61.67
CA ALA A 170 -74.78 -47.07 63.07
C ALA A 170 -76.10 -46.40 63.50
N LEU A 171 -76.71 -45.59 62.62
CA LEU A 171 -78.03 -45.02 62.85
C LEU A 171 -79.11 -46.12 62.98
N ASN A 172 -79.11 -47.10 62.07
CA ASN A 172 -80.03 -48.23 62.14
C ASN A 172 -79.83 -49.04 63.43
N ALA A 173 -78.59 -49.26 63.84
CA ALA A 173 -78.26 -49.96 65.08
C ALA A 173 -78.71 -49.16 66.33
N ALA A 174 -78.57 -47.83 66.33
CA ALA A 174 -79.03 -46.97 67.41
C ALA A 174 -80.57 -47.01 67.55
N ILE A 175 -81.30 -47.03 66.43
CA ILE A 175 -82.76 -47.17 66.41
C ILE A 175 -83.17 -48.52 67.03
N GLU A 176 -82.54 -49.62 66.63
CA GLU A 176 -82.90 -50.94 67.16
C GLU A 176 -82.50 -51.10 68.63
N ALA A 177 -81.38 -50.50 69.05
CA ALA A 177 -80.98 -50.43 70.46
C ALA A 177 -81.99 -49.63 71.31
N ALA A 178 -82.52 -48.52 70.80
CA ALA A 178 -83.59 -47.77 71.46
C ALA A 178 -84.89 -48.60 71.55
N ARG A 179 -85.19 -49.38 70.50
CA ARG A 179 -86.38 -50.25 70.42
C ARG A 179 -86.34 -51.41 71.42
N ALA A 180 -85.15 -51.93 71.72
CA ALA A 180 -84.91 -52.97 72.72
C ALA A 180 -84.98 -52.48 74.19
N GLY A 181 -85.12 -51.17 74.42
CA GLY A 181 -85.25 -50.59 75.76
C GLY A 181 -84.03 -50.84 76.66
N GLU A 182 -84.25 -51.27 77.91
CA GLU A 182 -83.17 -51.52 78.89
C GLU A 182 -82.15 -52.58 78.41
N ALA A 183 -82.59 -53.58 77.63
CA ALA A 183 -81.72 -54.62 77.10
C ALA A 183 -80.75 -54.11 76.00
N GLY A 184 -81.07 -52.97 75.37
CA GLY A 184 -80.30 -52.38 74.27
C GLY A 184 -79.26 -51.34 74.70
N ARG A 185 -79.18 -50.95 75.98
CA ARG A 185 -78.31 -49.84 76.44
C ARG A 185 -76.83 -50.00 76.05
N GLY A 186 -76.29 -51.20 76.15
CA GLY A 186 -74.90 -51.47 75.74
C GLY A 186 -74.69 -51.32 74.23
N PHE A 187 -75.65 -51.76 73.42
CA PHE A 187 -75.64 -51.61 71.97
C PHE A 187 -75.80 -50.16 71.54
N ALA A 188 -76.60 -49.36 72.24
CA ALA A 188 -76.77 -47.94 71.96
C ALA A 188 -75.43 -47.17 72.06
N VAL A 189 -74.62 -47.47 73.09
CA VAL A 189 -73.30 -46.86 73.26
C VAL A 189 -72.35 -47.25 72.12
N VAL A 190 -72.37 -48.51 71.68
CA VAL A 190 -71.56 -48.97 70.55
C VAL A 190 -72.00 -48.28 69.24
N ALA A 191 -73.31 -48.16 69.02
CA ALA A 191 -73.87 -47.48 67.86
C ALA A 191 -73.47 -45.99 67.81
N ASP A 192 -73.55 -45.28 68.94
CA ASP A 192 -73.10 -43.88 69.02
C ASP A 192 -71.60 -43.73 68.77
N ASN A 193 -70.76 -44.61 69.32
CA ASN A 193 -69.32 -44.62 69.07
C ASN A 193 -69.01 -44.89 67.59
N MET A 194 -69.70 -45.84 66.96
CA MET A 194 -69.53 -46.16 65.53
C MET A 194 -69.97 -44.99 64.64
N LYS A 195 -71.07 -44.32 65.01
CA LYS A 195 -71.53 -43.10 64.34
C LYS A 195 -70.51 -41.97 64.43
N SER A 196 -69.96 -41.74 65.62
CA SER A 196 -68.91 -40.73 65.83
C SER A 196 -67.66 -41.05 65.02
N LEU A 197 -67.24 -42.32 64.98
CA LEU A 197 -66.09 -42.76 64.19
C LEU A 197 -66.31 -42.58 62.68
N ALA A 198 -67.50 -42.96 62.19
CA ALA A 198 -67.91 -42.78 60.81
C ALA A 198 -67.88 -41.30 60.39
N LYS A 199 -68.43 -40.41 61.23
CA LYS A 199 -68.41 -38.96 60.99
C LYS A 199 -67.00 -38.37 61.04
N SER A 200 -66.16 -38.85 61.96
CA SER A 200 -64.75 -38.47 62.02
C SER A 200 -63.99 -38.90 60.75
N SER A 201 -64.25 -40.12 60.26
CA SER A 201 -63.63 -40.64 59.03
C SER A 201 -64.07 -39.84 57.80
N GLN A 202 -65.35 -39.48 57.68
CA GLN A 202 -65.83 -38.61 56.60
C GLN A 202 -65.18 -37.23 56.66
N THR A 203 -65.02 -36.65 57.86
CA THR A 203 -64.36 -35.34 58.04
C THR A 203 -62.91 -35.41 57.60
N MET A 204 -62.16 -36.43 58.05
CA MET A 204 -60.76 -36.64 57.62
C MET A 204 -60.65 -36.86 56.11
N SER A 205 -61.56 -37.62 55.49
CA SER A 205 -61.59 -37.79 54.03
C SER A 205 -61.82 -36.47 53.30
N ASN A 206 -62.72 -35.61 53.80
CA ASN A 206 -62.96 -34.28 53.19
C ASN A 206 -61.73 -33.38 53.32
N ASP A 207 -61.05 -33.39 54.47
CA ASP A 207 -59.83 -32.62 54.69
C ASP A 207 -58.69 -33.10 53.76
N ILE A 208 -58.52 -34.42 53.61
CA ILE A 208 -57.58 -35.01 52.65
C ILE A 208 -57.95 -34.58 51.22
N GLN A 209 -59.23 -34.62 50.87
CA GLN A 209 -59.71 -34.22 49.54
C GLN A 209 -59.38 -32.76 49.21
N ALA A 210 -59.51 -31.86 50.19
CA ALA A 210 -59.12 -30.47 50.03
C ALA A 210 -57.62 -30.32 49.74
N VAL A 211 -56.76 -31.03 50.47
CA VAL A 211 -55.30 -31.04 50.26
C VAL A 211 -54.92 -31.66 48.91
N LEU A 212 -55.61 -32.71 48.48
CA LEU A 212 -55.38 -33.32 47.16
C LEU A 212 -55.72 -32.35 46.02
N ASN A 213 -56.82 -31.60 46.15
CA ASN A 213 -57.24 -30.63 45.15
C ASN A 213 -56.24 -29.46 45.03
N THR A 214 -55.75 -28.93 46.15
CA THR A 214 -54.72 -27.88 46.13
C THR A 214 -53.42 -28.42 45.54
N SER A 215 -52.98 -29.61 45.95
CA SER A 215 -51.76 -30.23 45.43
C SER A 215 -51.85 -30.54 43.93
N HIS A 216 -53.02 -30.95 43.43
CA HIS A 216 -53.26 -31.17 42.01
C HIS A 216 -53.09 -29.87 41.22
N SER A 217 -53.69 -28.77 41.70
CA SER A 217 -53.52 -27.44 41.10
C SER A 217 -52.05 -27.01 41.09
N ASP A 218 -51.32 -27.22 42.19
CA ASP A 218 -49.90 -26.86 42.29
C ASP A 218 -49.04 -27.68 41.30
N ILE A 219 -49.34 -28.96 41.12
CA ILE A 219 -48.67 -29.84 40.15
C ILE A 219 -48.95 -29.40 38.72
N GLU A 220 -50.21 -29.09 38.38
CA GLU A 220 -50.59 -28.62 37.05
C GLU A 220 -49.89 -27.29 36.72
N GLN A 221 -49.90 -26.33 37.65
CA GLN A 221 -49.22 -25.06 37.48
C GLN A 221 -47.71 -25.24 37.30
N THR A 222 -47.09 -26.11 38.12
CA THR A 222 -45.65 -26.39 38.05
C THR A 222 -45.29 -27.06 36.73
N THR A 223 -46.08 -28.03 36.27
CA THR A 223 -45.86 -28.72 34.99
C THR A 223 -46.01 -27.77 33.81
N GLY A 224 -47.01 -26.89 33.83
CA GLY A 224 -47.17 -25.83 32.83
C GLY A 224 -45.96 -24.89 32.77
N ALA A 225 -45.50 -24.42 33.93
CA ALA A 225 -44.33 -23.54 34.02
C ALA A 225 -43.04 -24.24 33.55
N LEU A 226 -42.84 -25.52 33.89
CA LEU A 226 -41.72 -26.33 33.41
C LEU A 226 -41.74 -26.48 31.88
N GLN A 227 -42.91 -26.73 31.29
CA GLN A 227 -43.08 -26.88 29.85
C GLN A 227 -42.79 -25.57 29.10
N GLU A 228 -43.34 -24.45 29.58
CA GLU A 228 -43.07 -23.12 29.03
C GLU A 228 -41.57 -22.81 29.09
N ARG A 229 -40.94 -23.03 30.25
CA ARG A 229 -39.52 -22.78 30.44
C ARG A 229 -38.63 -23.65 29.55
N SER A 230 -39.00 -24.92 29.37
CA SER A 230 -38.31 -25.85 28.47
C SER A 230 -38.37 -25.39 27.01
N ASN A 231 -39.54 -24.93 26.55
CA ASN A 231 -39.71 -24.39 25.21
C ASN A 231 -38.86 -23.13 24.99
N THR A 232 -38.89 -22.17 25.93
CA THR A 232 -38.06 -20.95 25.85
C THR A 232 -36.57 -21.28 25.84
N LEU A 233 -36.13 -22.23 26.68
CA LEU A 233 -34.72 -22.64 26.74
C LEU A 233 -34.28 -23.33 25.43
N LEU A 234 -35.16 -24.11 24.80
CA LEU A 234 -34.90 -24.73 23.51
C LEU A 234 -34.74 -23.69 22.40
N GLU A 235 -35.63 -22.69 22.34
CA GLU A 235 -35.52 -21.58 21.39
C GLU A 235 -34.22 -20.80 21.59
N GLN A 236 -33.86 -20.48 22.84
CA GLN A 236 -32.60 -19.81 23.17
C GLN A 236 -31.38 -20.64 22.78
N THR A 237 -31.41 -21.94 23.03
CA THR A 237 -30.32 -22.86 22.68
C THR A 237 -30.14 -22.90 21.16
N ASN A 238 -31.21 -23.04 20.39
CA ASN A 238 -31.16 -23.05 18.93
C ASN A 238 -30.64 -21.71 18.36
N ALA A 239 -31.08 -20.59 18.91
CA ALA A 239 -30.58 -19.27 18.52
C ALA A 239 -29.08 -19.13 18.81
N LEU A 240 -28.63 -19.61 19.97
CA LEU A 240 -27.24 -19.52 20.37
C LEU A 240 -26.34 -20.43 19.55
N VAL A 241 -26.77 -21.66 19.22
CA VAL A 241 -26.08 -22.55 18.28
C VAL A 241 -25.86 -21.85 16.94
N LYS A 242 -26.89 -21.17 16.41
CA LYS A 242 -26.77 -20.44 15.15
C LYS A 242 -25.71 -19.33 15.21
N VAL A 243 -25.71 -18.53 16.29
CA VAL A 243 -24.72 -17.47 16.49
C VAL A 243 -23.30 -18.04 16.56
N TYR A 244 -23.09 -19.14 17.31
CA TYR A 244 -21.76 -19.77 17.39
C TYR A 244 -21.29 -20.34 16.05
N GLN A 245 -22.19 -20.90 15.25
CA GLN A 245 -21.84 -21.36 13.90
C GLN A 245 -21.42 -20.19 13.00
N GLU A 246 -22.18 -19.09 13.00
CA GLU A 246 -21.85 -17.90 12.23
C GLU A 246 -20.50 -17.28 12.64
N VAL A 247 -20.21 -17.26 13.96
CA VAL A 247 -18.90 -16.82 14.48
C VAL A 247 -17.79 -17.78 14.04
N SER A 248 -17.98 -19.09 14.15
CA SER A 248 -17.00 -20.09 13.72
C SER A 248 -16.66 -19.98 12.23
N ASP A 249 -17.67 -19.79 11.39
CA ASP A 249 -17.50 -19.62 9.94
C ASP A 249 -16.75 -18.30 9.65
N SER A 250 -17.10 -17.22 10.36
CA SER A 250 -16.42 -15.92 10.24
C SER A 250 -14.95 -16.00 10.67
N VAL A 251 -14.66 -16.77 11.72
CA VAL A 251 -13.29 -17.02 12.18
C VAL A 251 -12.47 -17.72 11.10
N THR A 252 -13.04 -18.77 10.51
CA THR A 252 -12.40 -19.52 9.43
C THR A 252 -12.14 -18.66 8.20
N GLN A 253 -13.10 -17.82 7.81
CA GLN A 253 -12.95 -16.88 6.70
C GLN A 253 -11.86 -15.83 6.97
N CYS A 254 -11.80 -15.29 8.19
CA CYS A 254 -10.76 -14.34 8.58
C CYS A 254 -9.37 -14.97 8.55
N ASP A 255 -9.23 -16.23 8.99
CA ASP A 255 -7.95 -16.95 8.95
C ASP A 255 -7.46 -17.15 7.50
N GLN A 256 -8.36 -17.58 6.61
CA GLN A 256 -8.07 -17.69 5.17
C GLN A 256 -7.68 -16.35 4.55
N ALA A 257 -8.46 -15.29 4.83
CA ALA A 257 -8.19 -13.95 4.33
C ALA A 257 -6.83 -13.40 4.84
N SER A 258 -6.49 -13.68 6.10
CA SER A 258 -5.21 -13.28 6.70
C SER A 258 -4.03 -13.97 6.01
N SER A 259 -4.17 -15.27 5.68
CA SER A 259 -3.17 -16.02 4.93
C SER A 259 -2.95 -15.45 3.53
N THR A 260 -4.04 -15.16 2.80
CA THR A 260 -3.96 -14.50 1.49
C THR A 260 -3.30 -13.13 1.57
N LEU A 261 -3.71 -12.29 2.52
CA LEU A 261 -3.14 -10.95 2.69
C LEU A 261 -1.65 -10.98 3.04
N ASN A 262 -1.18 -11.96 3.80
CA ASN A 262 0.25 -12.13 4.06
C ASN A 262 1.04 -12.43 2.77
N MET A 263 0.50 -13.29 1.89
CA MET A 263 1.13 -13.53 0.58
C MET A 263 1.13 -12.26 -0.29
N ASP A 264 0.02 -11.51 -0.30
CA ASP A 264 -0.08 -10.24 -1.05
C ASP A 264 0.90 -9.18 -0.52
N PHE A 265 1.13 -9.13 0.79
CA PHE A 265 2.14 -8.23 1.39
C PHE A 265 3.55 -8.59 0.95
N GLU A 266 3.91 -9.88 0.98
CA GLU A 266 5.22 -10.34 0.50
C GLU A 266 5.41 -10.05 -1.00
N GLU A 267 4.39 -10.29 -1.82
CA GLU A 267 4.42 -9.96 -3.24
C GLU A 267 4.59 -8.46 -3.46
N THR A 268 3.80 -7.63 -2.76
CA THR A 268 3.83 -6.18 -2.89
C THR A 268 5.20 -5.63 -2.49
N LEU A 269 5.79 -6.10 -1.39
CA LEU A 269 7.15 -5.72 -0.99
C LEU A 269 8.18 -6.12 -2.07
N GLY A 270 8.03 -7.31 -2.66
CA GLY A 270 8.86 -7.77 -3.77
C GLY A 270 8.71 -6.90 -5.04
N ILE A 271 7.51 -6.42 -5.35
CA ILE A 271 7.24 -5.49 -6.47
C ILE A 271 7.89 -4.13 -6.16
N VAL A 272 7.62 -3.56 -4.99
CA VAL A 272 8.16 -2.26 -4.56
C VAL A 272 9.68 -2.26 -4.60
N SER A 273 10.33 -3.32 -4.11
CA SER A 273 11.79 -3.45 -4.18
C SER A 273 12.31 -3.47 -5.61
N ARG A 274 11.65 -4.21 -6.51
CA ARG A 274 12.04 -4.29 -7.93
C ARG A 274 11.84 -2.96 -8.66
N GLU A 275 10.71 -2.27 -8.43
CA GLU A 275 10.41 -0.97 -9.02
C GLU A 275 11.36 0.13 -8.53
N THR A 276 11.71 0.10 -7.24
CA THR A 276 12.70 1.03 -6.66
C THR A 276 14.06 0.84 -7.34
N GLU A 277 14.50 -0.40 -7.50
CA GLU A 277 15.78 -0.73 -8.12
C GLU A 277 15.80 -0.43 -9.63
N SER A 278 14.69 -0.71 -10.32
CA SER A 278 14.48 -0.36 -11.73
C SER A 278 14.53 1.15 -11.95
N THR A 279 13.84 1.93 -11.11
CA THR A 279 13.85 3.40 -11.15
C THR A 279 15.26 3.93 -10.91
N ARG A 280 15.97 3.37 -9.92
CA ARG A 280 17.36 3.73 -9.61
C ARG A 280 18.29 3.49 -10.80
N THR A 281 18.22 2.29 -11.40
CA THR A 281 19.05 1.90 -12.55
C THR A 281 18.73 2.75 -13.79
N SER A 282 17.44 2.99 -14.05
CA SER A 282 17.01 3.86 -15.14
C SER A 282 17.55 5.28 -14.98
N MET A 283 17.55 5.81 -13.75
CA MET A 283 18.12 7.11 -13.45
C MET A 283 19.64 7.14 -13.72
N GLU A 284 20.38 6.12 -13.30
CA GLU A 284 21.82 6.02 -13.56
C GLU A 284 22.14 6.00 -15.06
N ASN A 285 21.37 5.24 -15.84
CA ASN A 285 21.53 5.17 -17.29
C ASN A 285 21.21 6.50 -17.98
N LEU A 286 20.12 7.18 -17.57
CA LEU A 286 19.73 8.48 -18.09
C LEU A 286 20.81 9.53 -17.84
N VAL A 287 21.40 9.56 -16.64
CA VAL A 287 22.48 10.52 -16.31
C VAL A 287 23.67 10.29 -17.24
N ARG A 288 24.04 9.03 -17.49
CA ARG A 288 25.14 8.70 -18.39
C ARG A 288 24.86 9.09 -19.84
N GLU A 289 23.68 8.72 -20.37
CA GLU A 289 23.28 9.09 -21.73
C GLU A 289 23.25 10.61 -21.90
N PHE A 290 22.75 11.32 -20.89
CA PHE A 290 22.70 12.77 -20.86
C PHE A 290 24.09 13.41 -20.97
N ALA A 291 25.05 12.91 -20.18
CA ALA A 291 26.43 13.39 -20.19
C ALA A 291 27.09 13.20 -21.56
N VAL A 292 26.88 12.03 -22.19
CA VAL A 292 27.41 11.72 -23.53
C VAL A 292 26.81 12.63 -24.59
N LYS A 293 25.47 12.73 -24.67
CA LYS A 293 24.82 13.60 -25.67
C LYS A 293 25.16 15.07 -25.50
N THR A 294 25.34 15.52 -24.26
CA THR A 294 25.79 16.89 -23.99
C THR A 294 27.19 17.11 -24.55
N SER A 295 28.11 16.14 -24.40
CA SER A 295 29.46 16.20 -25.00
C SER A 295 29.40 16.24 -26.53
N GLU A 296 28.57 15.43 -27.17
CA GLU A 296 28.41 15.38 -28.63
C GLU A 296 27.87 16.70 -29.20
N VAL A 297 26.87 17.29 -28.53
CA VAL A 297 26.24 18.55 -28.95
C VAL A 297 27.14 19.75 -28.70
N THR A 298 27.86 19.76 -27.57
CA THR A 298 28.63 20.94 -27.16
C THR A 298 30.08 20.93 -27.66
N GLY A 299 30.61 19.77 -28.04
CA GLY A 299 32.04 19.58 -28.31
C GLY A 299 32.92 19.66 -27.05
N LEU A 300 32.31 19.76 -25.86
CA LEU A 300 33.02 19.82 -24.59
C LEU A 300 33.43 18.41 -24.17
N THR A 301 34.72 18.09 -24.38
CA THR A 301 35.31 16.84 -23.90
C THR A 301 35.75 16.99 -22.45
N VAL A 302 35.24 16.11 -21.59
CA VAL A 302 35.69 15.99 -20.21
C VAL A 302 36.76 14.91 -20.15
N THR A 303 37.83 15.17 -19.38
CA THR A 303 38.86 14.15 -19.18
C THR A 303 38.42 13.18 -18.08
N ASP A 304 38.11 11.95 -18.46
CA ASP A 304 37.74 10.88 -17.54
C ASP A 304 39.00 10.24 -16.93
N LEU A 305 39.03 10.12 -15.60
CA LEU A 305 40.09 9.44 -14.86
C LEU A 305 39.54 8.17 -14.22
N SER A 306 40.18 7.03 -14.53
CA SER A 306 39.87 5.78 -13.84
C SER A 306 40.17 5.90 -12.33
N PRO A 307 39.53 5.11 -11.45
CA PRO A 307 39.77 5.15 -10.01
C PRO A 307 41.25 5.06 -9.61
N ASN A 308 42.02 4.15 -10.22
CA ASN A 308 43.44 3.99 -9.94
C ASN A 308 44.26 5.22 -10.32
N GLU A 309 43.90 5.87 -11.42
CA GLU A 309 44.58 7.09 -11.89
C GLU A 309 44.22 8.29 -11.01
N ALA A 310 42.93 8.46 -10.71
CA ALA A 310 42.45 9.47 -9.79
C ALA A 310 43.09 9.34 -8.41
N HIS A 311 43.19 8.11 -7.86
CA HIS A 311 43.82 7.85 -6.55
C HIS A 311 45.28 8.28 -6.48
N ARG A 312 46.08 7.96 -7.50
CA ARG A 312 47.49 8.41 -7.56
C ARG A 312 47.63 9.92 -7.64
N ARG A 313 46.65 10.59 -8.23
CA ARG A 313 46.72 12.01 -8.62
C ARG A 313 45.86 12.93 -7.75
N LEU A 314 45.27 12.43 -6.66
CA LEU A 314 44.44 13.25 -5.77
C LEU A 314 45.15 14.54 -5.33
N HIS A 315 46.45 14.44 -5.03
CA HIS A 315 47.31 15.56 -4.63
C HIS A 315 47.55 16.61 -5.73
N GLU A 316 47.21 16.31 -6.99
CA GLU A 316 47.33 17.25 -8.10
C GLU A 316 46.13 18.20 -8.20
N PHE A 317 44.95 17.81 -7.69
CA PHE A 317 43.76 18.64 -7.79
C PHE A 317 43.75 19.69 -6.69
N ASP A 318 43.47 20.94 -7.06
CA ASP A 318 43.27 22.01 -6.09
C ASP A 318 41.93 21.85 -5.36
N TYR A 319 40.92 21.28 -6.05
CA TYR A 319 39.59 21.03 -5.50
C TYR A 319 39.05 19.66 -5.92
N LEU A 320 38.54 18.92 -4.93
CA LEU A 320 37.80 17.69 -5.12
C LEU A 320 36.34 17.98 -4.78
N ILE A 321 35.44 17.95 -5.77
CA ILE A 321 34.04 18.35 -5.58
C ILE A 321 33.15 17.12 -5.77
N ASP A 322 32.49 16.70 -4.70
CA ASP A 322 31.49 15.64 -4.74
C ASP A 322 30.11 16.25 -5.00
N VAL A 323 29.51 15.91 -6.14
CA VAL A 323 28.22 16.46 -6.58
C VAL A 323 27.04 15.52 -6.29
N ARG A 324 27.24 14.56 -5.38
CA ARG A 324 26.17 13.70 -4.83
C ARG A 324 25.21 14.48 -3.95
N ARG A 325 24.15 13.80 -3.50
CA ARG A 325 23.24 14.30 -2.47
C ARG A 325 23.79 14.01 -1.07
N PRO A 326 23.37 14.76 -0.03
CA PRO A 326 23.81 14.53 1.34
C PRO A 326 23.60 13.09 1.82
N GLU A 327 22.49 12.46 1.47
CA GLU A 327 22.19 11.07 1.85
C GLU A 327 23.11 10.04 1.20
N GLU A 328 23.73 10.37 0.05
CA GLU A 328 24.68 9.48 -0.64
C GLU A 328 26.13 9.73 -0.22
N TYR A 329 26.44 10.87 0.40
CA TYR A 329 27.82 11.27 0.71
C TYR A 329 28.44 10.43 1.84
N ASN A 330 27.61 9.95 2.75
CA ASN A 330 27.99 9.14 3.91
C ASN A 330 27.32 7.76 3.94
N ASP A 331 26.84 7.28 2.78
CA ASP A 331 26.31 5.92 2.66
C ASP A 331 27.42 4.86 2.68
N ASP A 332 27.09 3.61 2.35
CA ASP A 332 28.03 2.48 2.32
C ASP A 332 29.20 2.67 1.33
N LEU A 333 29.05 3.55 0.32
CA LEU A 333 30.12 3.91 -0.60
C LEU A 333 31.10 4.91 -0.01
N ARG A 334 30.74 5.57 1.12
CA ARG A 334 31.50 6.65 1.76
C ARG A 334 31.84 7.76 0.74
N HIS A 335 32.85 8.57 1.04
CA HIS A 335 33.39 9.61 0.18
C HIS A 335 34.92 9.57 0.16
N ILE A 336 35.52 10.20 -0.85
CA ILE A 336 36.97 10.39 -0.90
C ILE A 336 37.35 11.49 0.09
N GLU A 337 38.34 11.24 0.93
CA GLU A 337 38.83 12.21 1.91
C GLU A 337 39.28 13.51 1.24
N GLY A 338 38.93 14.66 1.82
CA GLY A 338 39.24 15.98 1.26
C GLY A 338 38.27 16.48 0.19
N THR A 339 37.18 15.75 -0.08
CA THR A 339 36.11 16.23 -0.97
C THR A 339 35.22 17.29 -0.30
N GLU A 340 34.83 18.30 -1.07
CA GLU A 340 33.78 19.26 -0.73
C GLU A 340 32.45 18.73 -1.31
N LEU A 341 31.44 18.48 -0.48
CA LEU A 341 30.10 18.16 -0.95
C LEU A 341 29.42 19.42 -1.51
N VAL A 342 29.09 19.42 -2.79
CA VAL A 342 28.38 20.49 -3.49
C VAL A 342 27.32 19.86 -4.40
N THR A 343 26.10 19.73 -3.90
CA THR A 343 25.01 19.02 -4.58
C THR A 343 24.74 19.62 -5.97
N LEU A 344 24.77 18.77 -7.02
CA LEU A 344 24.66 19.22 -8.41
C LEU A 344 23.43 20.10 -8.71
N GLN A 345 22.30 19.79 -8.09
CA GLN A 345 21.02 20.45 -8.38
C GLN A 345 20.82 21.74 -7.59
N THR A 346 21.22 21.77 -6.32
CA THR A 346 20.85 22.84 -5.38
C THR A 346 21.98 23.84 -5.15
N GLU A 347 23.22 23.38 -5.06
CA GLU A 347 24.36 24.20 -4.59
C GLU A 347 25.32 24.54 -5.74
N PHE A 348 25.51 23.58 -6.65
CA PHE A 348 26.49 23.68 -7.72
C PHE A 348 26.29 24.87 -8.69
N PRO A 349 25.06 25.23 -9.12
CA PRO A 349 24.86 26.34 -10.06
C PRO A 349 25.35 27.70 -9.57
N GLU A 350 25.33 27.95 -8.25
CA GLU A 350 25.90 29.17 -7.67
C GLU A 350 27.37 29.00 -7.30
N ARG A 351 27.75 27.84 -6.75
CA ARG A 351 29.14 27.56 -6.37
C ARG A 351 30.09 27.69 -7.56
N ILE A 352 29.70 27.20 -8.74
CA ILE A 352 30.53 27.18 -9.95
C ILE A 352 30.93 28.57 -10.45
N LYS A 353 30.10 29.60 -10.21
CA LYS A 353 30.38 30.99 -10.58
C LYS A 353 31.53 31.57 -9.75
N GLN A 354 31.72 31.04 -8.54
CA GLN A 354 32.72 31.49 -7.56
C GLN A 354 34.03 30.70 -7.66
N LEU A 355 34.09 29.66 -8.47
CA LEU A 355 35.27 28.80 -8.62
C LEU A 355 36.39 29.53 -9.41
N PRO A 356 37.63 29.54 -8.92
CA PRO A 356 38.80 30.02 -9.66
C PRO A 356 38.99 29.32 -11.01
N LYS A 357 39.30 30.07 -12.06
CA LYS A 357 39.33 29.56 -13.45
C LYS A 357 40.63 28.86 -13.83
N ASP A 358 41.71 29.14 -13.11
CA ASP A 358 43.09 28.67 -13.32
C ASP A 358 43.43 27.41 -12.50
N LYS A 359 42.45 26.82 -11.83
CA LYS A 359 42.63 25.70 -10.89
C LYS A 359 42.17 24.35 -11.47
N ARG A 360 42.70 23.26 -10.90
CA ARG A 360 42.36 21.88 -11.29
C ARG A 360 41.24 21.31 -10.42
N TYR A 361 40.20 20.81 -11.08
CA TYR A 361 39.02 20.25 -10.42
C TYR A 361 38.81 18.78 -10.78
N LEU A 362 38.63 17.93 -9.77
CA LEU A 362 38.09 16.59 -9.95
C LEU A 362 36.65 16.56 -9.44
N PHE A 363 35.71 16.29 -10.34
CA PHE A 363 34.31 16.09 -9.98
C PHE A 363 34.03 14.62 -9.73
N ILE A 364 33.32 14.36 -8.64
CA ILE A 364 32.98 13.02 -8.15
C ILE A 364 31.47 12.92 -8.02
N CYS A 365 30.90 11.79 -8.41
CA CYS A 365 29.54 11.46 -8.01
C CYS A 365 29.42 9.95 -7.76
N ARG A 366 28.19 9.42 -7.66
CA ARG A 366 27.97 7.98 -7.43
C ARG A 366 28.46 7.10 -8.59
N SER A 367 28.06 7.41 -9.83
CA SER A 367 28.26 6.56 -11.02
C SER A 367 29.03 7.23 -12.16
N GLY A 368 29.55 8.44 -11.96
CA GLY A 368 30.28 9.24 -12.97
C GLY A 368 29.42 10.23 -13.76
N GLY A 369 28.14 9.94 -14.02
CA GLY A 369 27.35 10.80 -14.92
C GLY A 369 27.07 12.23 -14.41
N ARG A 370 26.79 12.41 -13.10
CA ARG A 370 26.53 13.75 -12.53
C ARG A 370 27.81 14.59 -12.49
N SER A 371 28.94 13.97 -12.21
CA SER A 371 30.24 14.62 -12.20
C SER A 371 30.71 14.99 -13.62
N THR A 372 30.39 14.20 -14.64
CA THR A 372 30.60 14.62 -16.05
C THR A 372 29.80 15.88 -16.37
N LYS A 373 28.53 15.96 -15.96
CA LYS A 373 27.70 17.16 -16.14
C LYS A 373 28.27 18.37 -15.39
N ALA A 374 28.72 18.17 -14.15
CA ALA A 374 29.38 19.22 -13.37
C ALA A 374 30.62 19.76 -14.09
N ALA A 375 31.46 18.86 -14.63
CA ALA A 375 32.64 19.21 -15.40
C ALA A 375 32.30 20.00 -16.68
N GLN A 376 31.28 19.58 -17.44
CA GLN A 376 30.80 20.31 -18.62
C GLN A 376 30.29 21.71 -18.27
N GLN A 377 29.52 21.84 -17.18
CA GLN A 377 29.09 23.15 -16.69
C GLN A 377 30.27 24.04 -16.29
N ALA A 378 31.32 23.45 -15.70
CA ALA A 378 32.52 24.18 -15.32
C ALA A 378 33.29 24.68 -16.56
N GLN A 379 33.37 23.87 -17.62
CA GLN A 379 33.95 24.29 -18.91
C GLN A 379 33.17 25.43 -19.55
N LEU A 380 31.83 25.39 -19.52
CA LEU A 380 30.98 26.51 -19.97
C LEU A 380 31.24 27.81 -19.19
N GLN A 381 31.74 27.70 -17.95
CA GLN A 381 32.16 28.82 -17.11
C GLN A 381 33.65 29.18 -17.28
N ASN A 382 34.28 28.75 -18.37
CA ASN A 382 35.69 28.97 -18.71
C ASN A 382 36.70 28.34 -17.72
N ILE A 383 36.32 27.26 -17.04
CA ILE A 383 37.26 26.46 -16.23
C ILE A 383 37.84 25.37 -17.13
N ALA A 384 39.12 25.51 -17.50
CA ALA A 384 39.72 24.64 -18.51
C ALA A 384 40.15 23.27 -17.97
N GLN A 385 40.61 23.21 -16.71
CA GLN A 385 41.21 22.00 -16.13
C GLN A 385 40.21 21.25 -15.25
N VAL A 386 39.27 20.58 -15.89
CA VAL A 386 38.24 19.77 -15.22
C VAL A 386 38.37 18.30 -15.57
N TYR A 387 38.15 17.46 -14.57
CA TYR A 387 38.27 16.02 -14.66
C TYR A 387 37.05 15.36 -14.01
N ASN A 388 36.67 14.21 -14.54
CA ASN A 388 35.60 13.40 -13.99
C ASN A 388 36.16 12.08 -13.48
N LEU A 389 35.68 11.62 -12.32
CA LEU A 389 35.96 10.28 -11.85
C LEU A 389 35.10 9.28 -12.62
N ASP A 390 35.72 8.50 -13.50
CA ASP A 390 35.03 7.50 -14.32
C ASP A 390 34.40 6.42 -13.45
N GLY A 391 33.13 6.12 -13.70
CA GLY A 391 32.30 5.23 -12.90
C GLY A 391 32.02 5.70 -11.45
N GLY A 392 32.49 6.89 -11.06
CA GLY A 392 32.23 7.52 -9.75
C GLY A 392 32.66 6.68 -8.55
N MET A 393 31.99 6.90 -7.42
CA MET A 393 32.25 6.17 -6.17
C MET A 393 31.97 4.67 -6.26
N LEU A 394 31.06 4.23 -7.15
CA LEU A 394 30.85 2.80 -7.40
C LEU A 394 32.11 2.12 -7.94
N ALA A 395 32.74 2.73 -8.95
CA ALA A 395 34.00 2.22 -9.50
C ALA A 395 35.17 2.40 -8.52
N TRP A 396 35.19 3.51 -7.77
CA TRP A 396 36.18 3.76 -6.71
C TRP A 396 36.22 2.66 -5.66
N ARG A 397 35.05 2.32 -5.11
CA ARG A 397 34.91 1.26 -4.10
C ARG A 397 35.20 -0.12 -4.67
N LYS A 398 34.77 -0.38 -5.90
CA LYS A 398 35.11 -1.63 -6.60
C LYS A 398 36.61 -1.79 -6.84
N ALA A 399 37.35 -0.69 -6.99
CA ALA A 399 38.80 -0.69 -7.13
C ALA A 399 39.56 -0.88 -5.80
N GLY A 400 38.85 -0.88 -4.65
CA GLY A 400 39.40 -1.20 -3.33
C GLY A 400 39.83 -0.01 -2.49
N PHE A 401 39.38 1.21 -2.83
CA PHE A 401 39.73 2.45 -2.13
C PHE A 401 38.64 2.98 -1.17
#